data_AF-A0A367J8H7-F1
#
_entry.id   AF-A0A367J8H7-F1
#
_cell.length_a   1.000
_cell.length_b   1.000
_cell.length_c   1.000
_cell.angle_alpha   90.00
_cell.angle_beta   90.00
_cell.angle_gamma   90.00
#
_symmetry.space_group_name_H-M   'P 1'
#
loop_
_entity.id
_entity.type
_entity.pdbx_description
1 polymer ?
#
loop_
_entity_poly.entity_id
_entity_poly.type
_entity_poly.pdbx_seq_one_letter_code
_entity_poly.pdbx_strand_id
1 'polypeptide(L)'
;TLELFDSEDPRERDFLKTILHRLYGKFLGQRAFIRKSINHIFFQFVYETEKFNGIAELLEILGSIINGFALPLKEEHKTFLNRVLMPLYKPTSLILYHSQLNYCVIQFIEKDPLLTKGVVDFLIRYWPKLNSTKQVIFLATLEDILNVSDSIEFQKIMVPVFQKVAHSVASTHFQVAERALFFWNNTHILSLIHQNIQTLLPILFDSLYMHSQESWNRNIHLVVFSALKTLTDMDPKLADQCKHHHDHSEKHTITTTINTNTKQCIWKELKLEVEK
;
A
#
# COMPACT_ATOMS: atom_id res chain seq x y z
N THR A 1 7.14 11.68 -31.71
CA THR A 1 8.22 10.76 -31.32
C THR A 1 7.92 10.01 -30.04
N LEU A 2 7.44 10.67 -28.97
CA LEU A 2 7.07 9.95 -27.74
C LEU A 2 5.85 9.03 -27.89
N GLU A 3 4.96 9.29 -28.86
CA GLU A 3 3.87 8.40 -29.25
C GLU A 3 4.35 7.02 -29.71
N LEU A 4 5.60 6.89 -30.18
CA LEU A 4 6.17 5.60 -30.60
C LEU A 4 6.35 4.64 -29.42
N PHE A 5 6.33 5.13 -28.17
CA PHE A 5 6.34 4.27 -26.98
C PHE A 5 5.03 3.48 -26.83
N ASP A 6 3.97 3.82 -27.57
CA ASP A 6 2.75 3.01 -27.60
C ASP A 6 2.83 1.80 -28.55
N SER A 7 3.98 1.57 -29.19
CA SER A 7 4.21 0.38 -30.03
C SER A 7 3.95 -0.90 -29.24
N GLU A 8 3.29 -1.86 -29.88
CA GLU A 8 3.04 -3.20 -29.30
C GLU A 8 4.33 -4.01 -29.18
N ASP A 9 5.33 -3.76 -30.03
CA ASP A 9 6.59 -4.50 -30.03
C ASP A 9 7.51 -4.05 -28.87
N PRO A 10 7.79 -4.92 -27.87
CA PRO A 10 8.68 -4.57 -26.77
C PRO A 10 10.11 -4.23 -27.21
N ARG A 11 10.56 -4.74 -28.36
CA ARG A 11 11.90 -4.45 -28.89
C ARG A 11 12.00 -3.00 -29.32
N GLU A 12 10.98 -2.49 -30.00
CA GLU A 12 10.92 -1.09 -30.41
C GLU A 12 10.91 -0.18 -29.18
N ARG A 13 10.11 -0.52 -28.17
CA ARG A 13 10.06 0.24 -26.91
C ARG A 13 11.40 0.24 -26.18
N ASP A 14 12.13 -0.87 -26.15
CA ASP A 14 13.45 -0.95 -25.52
C ASP A 14 14.52 -0.12 -26.26
N PHE A 15 14.47 -0.10 -27.60
CA PHE A 15 15.31 0.80 -28.39
C PHE A 15 14.97 2.27 -28.11
N LEU A 16 13.68 2.63 -28.13
CA LEU A 16 13.21 3.99 -27.83
C LEU A 16 13.62 4.41 -26.42
N LYS A 17 13.53 3.50 -25.44
CA LYS A 17 13.98 3.71 -24.07
C LYS A 17 15.44 4.15 -24.03
N THR A 18 16.30 3.38 -24.68
CA THR A 18 17.74 3.64 -24.75
C THR A 18 18.04 4.97 -25.44
N ILE A 19 17.35 5.27 -26.54
CA ILE A 19 17.52 6.52 -27.30
C ILE A 19 17.08 7.71 -26.44
N LEU A 20 15.90 7.66 -25.84
CA LEU A 20 15.35 8.75 -25.03
C LEU A 20 16.20 9.01 -23.79
N HIS A 21 16.69 7.96 -23.13
CA HIS A 21 17.60 8.10 -21.99
C HIS A 21 18.91 8.81 -22.39
N ARG A 22 19.53 8.42 -23.52
CA ARG A 22 20.74 9.09 -24.04
C ARG A 22 20.48 10.54 -24.44
N LEU A 23 19.33 10.83 -25.06
CA LEU A 23 18.93 12.20 -25.40
C LEU A 23 18.77 13.06 -24.15
N TYR A 24 18.11 12.55 -23.11
CA TYR A 24 17.95 13.25 -21.83
C TYR A 24 19.29 13.55 -21.15
N GLY A 25 20.23 12.59 -21.20
CA GLY A 25 21.58 12.75 -20.67
C GLY A 25 22.38 13.83 -21.40
N LYS A 26 22.37 13.80 -22.75
CA LYS A 26 23.20 14.66 -23.62
C LYS A 26 22.65 16.08 -23.77
N PHE A 27 21.33 16.26 -23.84
CA PHE A 27 20.70 17.56 -24.15
C PHE A 27 20.05 18.19 -22.91
N LEU A 28 20.84 18.93 -22.13
CA LEU A 28 20.40 19.61 -20.91
C LEU A 28 19.18 20.53 -21.12
N GLY A 29 19.16 21.30 -22.22
CA GLY A 29 18.08 22.23 -22.53
C GLY A 29 16.72 21.57 -22.83
N GLN A 30 16.72 20.29 -23.21
CA GLN A 30 15.49 19.56 -23.55
C GLN A 30 14.90 18.79 -22.36
N ARG A 31 15.61 18.71 -21.22
CA ARG A 31 15.17 17.93 -20.04
C ARG A 31 13.80 18.36 -19.52
N ALA A 32 13.55 19.66 -19.46
CA ALA A 32 12.25 20.19 -19.02
C ALA A 32 11.12 19.79 -19.97
N PHE A 33 11.38 19.86 -21.28
CA PHE A 33 10.42 19.43 -22.31
C PHE A 33 10.13 17.94 -22.21
N ILE A 34 11.16 17.08 -22.12
CA ILE A 34 10.99 15.63 -21.99
C ILE A 34 10.17 15.28 -20.74
N ARG A 35 10.50 15.84 -19.56
CA ARG A 35 9.71 15.62 -18.33
C ARG A 35 8.26 16.04 -18.51
N LYS A 36 8.01 17.23 -19.09
CA LYS A 36 6.65 17.72 -19.31
C LYS A 36 5.85 16.81 -20.25
N SER A 37 6.48 16.31 -21.31
CA SER A 37 5.82 15.42 -22.27
C SER A 37 5.52 14.04 -21.67
N ILE A 38 6.44 13.47 -20.89
CA ILE A 38 6.17 12.22 -20.15
C ILE A 38 5.04 12.42 -19.14
N ASN A 39 5.01 13.55 -18.42
CA ASN A 39 3.92 13.87 -17.51
C ASN A 39 2.58 13.91 -18.24
N HIS A 40 2.52 14.53 -19.42
CA HIS A 40 1.30 14.60 -20.22
C HIS A 40 0.79 13.20 -20.60
N ILE A 41 1.68 12.31 -21.04
CA ILE A 41 1.34 10.91 -21.34
C ILE A 41 0.78 10.21 -20.11
N PHE A 42 1.41 10.37 -18.94
CA PHE A 42 0.91 9.77 -17.70
C PHE A 42 -0.44 10.35 -17.27
N PHE A 43 -0.67 11.65 -17.44
CA PHE A 43 -1.97 12.26 -17.17
C PHE A 43 -3.05 11.69 -18.10
N GLN A 44 -2.79 11.62 -19.40
CA GLN A 44 -3.72 11.04 -20.37
C GLN A 44 -4.00 9.56 -20.07
N PHE A 45 -2.96 8.80 -19.73
CA PHE A 45 -3.10 7.39 -19.36
C PHE A 45 -3.97 7.20 -18.11
N VAL A 46 -3.72 7.96 -17.03
CA VAL A 46 -4.44 7.77 -15.76
C VAL A 46 -5.89 8.27 -15.81
N TYR A 47 -6.16 9.36 -16.55
CA TYR A 47 -7.44 10.05 -16.47
C TYR A 47 -8.33 9.88 -17.71
N GLU A 48 -7.79 9.47 -18.87
CA GLU A 48 -8.55 9.41 -20.12
C GLU A 48 -8.63 7.99 -20.70
N THR A 49 -7.48 7.37 -21.01
CA THR A 49 -7.47 6.17 -21.86
C THR A 49 -7.29 4.86 -21.10
N GLU A 50 -6.58 4.86 -19.97
CA GLU A 50 -6.04 3.67 -19.28
C GLU A 50 -5.30 2.68 -20.21
N LYS A 51 -4.88 3.14 -21.39
CA LYS A 51 -4.24 2.35 -22.43
C LYS A 51 -3.01 3.10 -22.93
N PHE A 52 -1.85 2.52 -22.64
CA PHE A 52 -0.55 2.92 -23.17
C PHE A 52 0.45 1.80 -22.89
N ASN A 53 1.13 1.29 -23.91
CA ASN A 53 2.00 0.11 -23.77
C ASN A 53 3.35 0.43 -23.09
N GLY A 54 3.88 1.64 -23.30
CA GLY A 54 5.23 2.02 -22.88
C GLY A 54 5.38 2.61 -21.47
N ILE A 55 4.41 2.42 -20.57
CA ILE A 55 4.46 3.05 -19.23
C ILE A 55 5.65 2.53 -18.42
N ALA A 56 5.94 1.23 -18.48
CA ALA A 56 7.05 0.63 -17.75
C ALA A 56 8.39 1.21 -18.21
N GLU A 57 8.63 1.28 -19.51
CA GLU A 57 9.88 1.78 -20.10
C GLU A 57 10.09 3.26 -19.80
N LEU A 58 9.02 4.08 -19.81
CA LEU A 58 9.09 5.48 -19.40
C LEU A 58 9.43 5.61 -17.91
N LEU A 59 8.87 4.76 -17.06
CA LEU A 59 9.19 4.72 -15.63
C LEU A 59 10.63 4.28 -15.36
N GLU A 60 11.22 3.36 -16.14
CA GLU A 60 12.64 3.00 -16.00
C GLU A 60 13.56 4.19 -16.22
N ILE A 61 13.29 4.97 -17.28
CA ILE A 61 14.05 6.19 -17.56
C ILE A 61 13.88 7.18 -16.41
N LEU A 62 12.65 7.37 -15.94
CA LEU A 62 12.38 8.25 -14.81
C LEU A 62 13.06 7.79 -13.54
N GLY A 63 13.13 6.48 -13.26
CA GLY A 63 13.86 5.93 -12.13
C GLY A 63 15.34 6.33 -12.16
N SER A 64 15.98 6.22 -13.33
CA SER A 64 17.36 6.68 -13.51
C SER A 64 17.51 8.20 -13.33
N ILE A 65 16.55 8.98 -13.85
CA ILE A 65 16.53 10.44 -13.69
C ILE A 65 16.36 10.84 -12.21
N ILE A 66 15.45 10.18 -11.49
CA ILE A 66 15.16 10.44 -10.07
C ILE A 66 16.41 10.17 -9.24
N ASN A 67 17.09 9.05 -9.48
CA ASN A 67 18.36 8.72 -8.81
C ASN A 67 19.41 9.84 -8.99
N GLY A 68 19.43 10.49 -10.16
CA GLY A 68 20.30 11.64 -10.45
C GLY A 68 19.86 13.00 -9.86
N PHE A 69 18.74 13.09 -9.12
CA PHE A 69 18.34 14.36 -8.52
C PHE A 69 19.30 14.82 -7.43
N ALA A 70 19.65 16.11 -7.51
CA ALA A 70 20.43 16.80 -6.49
C ALA A 70 19.60 17.00 -5.22
N LEU A 71 20.26 16.91 -4.07
CA LEU A 71 19.67 17.25 -2.77
C LEU A 71 20.01 18.71 -2.43
N PRO A 72 19.09 19.48 -1.83
CA PRO A 72 17.72 19.10 -1.47
C PRO A 72 16.79 18.98 -2.69
N LEU A 73 15.77 18.11 -2.59
CA LEU A 73 14.78 17.94 -3.65
C LEU A 73 14.00 19.24 -3.89
N LYS A 74 13.93 19.66 -5.16
CA LYS A 74 13.10 20.79 -5.58
C LYS A 74 11.61 20.48 -5.43
N GLU A 75 10.80 21.49 -5.13
CA GLU A 75 9.34 21.39 -5.01
C GLU A 75 8.65 20.87 -6.29
N GLU A 76 9.23 21.11 -7.47
CA GLU A 76 8.74 20.53 -8.73
C GLU A 76 8.78 18.99 -8.72
N HIS A 77 9.79 18.39 -8.08
CA HIS A 77 9.94 16.94 -8.01
C HIS A 77 8.98 16.33 -6.99
N LYS A 78 8.76 17.00 -5.86
CA LYS A 78 7.74 16.60 -4.87
C LYS A 78 6.34 16.68 -5.46
N THR A 79 6.06 17.74 -6.23
CA THR A 79 4.80 17.87 -6.96
C THR A 79 4.64 16.76 -8.00
N PHE A 80 5.71 16.40 -8.70
CA PHE A 80 5.73 15.29 -9.66
C PHE A 80 5.40 13.95 -9.00
N LEU A 81 6.01 13.62 -7.85
CA LEU A 81 5.67 12.42 -7.07
C LEU A 81 4.16 12.39 -6.75
N ASN A 82 3.65 13.45 -6.12
CA ASN A 82 2.28 13.48 -5.60
C ASN A 82 1.20 13.57 -6.71
N ARG A 83 1.46 14.31 -7.79
CA ARG A 83 0.46 14.57 -8.84
C ARG A 83 0.57 13.64 -10.04
N VAL A 84 1.69 12.95 -10.24
CA VAL A 84 1.92 12.10 -11.41
C VAL A 84 2.20 10.66 -11.01
N LEU A 85 3.22 10.41 -10.18
CA LEU A 85 3.59 9.03 -9.83
C LEU A 85 2.54 8.34 -8.95
N MET A 86 2.06 9.01 -7.89
CA MET A 86 1.06 8.38 -7.01
C MET A 86 -0.24 8.01 -7.73
N PRO A 87 -0.82 8.86 -8.61
CA PRO A 87 -1.99 8.47 -9.42
C PRO A 87 -1.79 7.25 -10.32
N LEU A 88 -0.55 6.89 -10.72
CA LEU A 88 -0.29 5.68 -11.51
C LEU A 88 -0.60 4.37 -10.77
N TYR A 89 -0.84 4.40 -9.45
CA TYR A 89 -1.35 3.23 -8.72
C TYR A 89 -2.85 2.98 -8.95
N LYS A 90 -3.60 3.94 -9.52
CA LYS A 90 -5.05 3.84 -9.71
C LYS A 90 -5.48 2.91 -10.85
N PRO A 91 -4.87 2.93 -12.05
CA PRO A 91 -5.30 2.10 -13.18
C PRO A 91 -5.28 0.60 -12.87
N THR A 92 -6.11 -0.16 -13.57
CA THR A 92 -6.24 -1.61 -13.37
C THR A 92 -5.01 -2.38 -13.88
N SER A 93 -4.32 -1.86 -14.89
CA SER A 93 -3.12 -2.41 -15.54
C SER A 93 -1.82 -2.24 -14.73
N LEU A 94 -1.90 -1.85 -13.45
CA LEU A 94 -0.76 -1.62 -12.55
C LEU A 94 0.28 -2.75 -12.56
N ILE A 95 -0.15 -4.01 -12.71
CA ILE A 95 0.75 -5.17 -12.69
C ILE A 95 1.83 -5.11 -13.78
N LEU A 96 1.58 -4.41 -14.90
CA LEU A 96 2.51 -4.34 -16.03
C LEU A 96 3.72 -3.43 -15.77
N TYR A 97 3.59 -2.46 -14.86
CA TYR A 97 4.60 -1.42 -14.61
C TYR A 97 4.88 -1.18 -13.12
N HIS A 98 4.32 -2.02 -12.24
CA HIS A 98 4.42 -1.85 -10.78
C HIS A 98 5.86 -1.85 -10.29
N SER A 99 6.71 -2.77 -10.77
CA SER A 99 8.10 -2.86 -10.29
C SER A 99 8.88 -1.57 -10.58
N GLN A 100 8.70 -1.01 -11.78
CA GLN A 100 9.33 0.27 -12.17
C GLN A 100 8.75 1.45 -11.40
N LEU A 101 7.43 1.48 -11.17
CA LEU A 101 6.78 2.53 -10.39
C LEU A 101 7.24 2.51 -8.93
N ASN A 102 7.29 1.32 -8.34
CA ASN A 102 7.71 1.11 -6.96
C ASN A 102 9.17 1.55 -6.79
N TYR A 103 10.06 1.16 -7.70
CA TYR A 103 11.43 1.64 -7.72
C TYR A 103 11.53 3.17 -7.71
N CYS A 104 10.72 3.86 -8.53
CA CYS A 104 10.68 5.32 -8.54
C CYS A 104 10.23 5.90 -7.19
N VAL A 105 9.21 5.32 -6.56
CA VAL A 105 8.68 5.78 -5.26
C VAL A 105 9.71 5.56 -4.14
N ILE A 106 10.34 4.39 -4.08
CA ILE A 106 11.39 4.09 -3.09
C ILE A 106 12.55 5.07 -3.23
N GLN A 107 13.00 5.34 -4.46
CA GLN A 107 14.07 6.32 -4.72
C GLN A 107 13.73 7.74 -4.25
N PHE A 108 12.45 8.13 -4.29
CA PHE A 108 12.01 9.40 -3.73
C PHE A 108 12.08 9.42 -2.21
N ILE A 109 11.67 8.33 -1.55
CA ILE A 109 11.68 8.19 -0.10
C ILE A 109 13.10 8.15 0.43
N GLU A 110 14.01 7.41 -0.21
CA GLU A 110 15.43 7.35 0.17
C GLU A 110 16.10 8.74 0.09
N LYS A 111 15.67 9.60 -0.85
CA LYS A 111 16.19 10.96 -1.00
C LYS A 111 15.59 11.98 -0.03
N ASP A 112 14.33 11.83 0.34
CA ASP A 112 13.63 12.70 1.28
C ASP A 112 12.60 11.89 2.09
N PRO A 113 13.00 11.38 3.28
CA PRO A 113 12.14 10.56 4.13
C PRO A 113 10.83 11.23 4.54
N LEU A 114 10.77 12.58 4.54
CA LEU A 114 9.57 13.33 4.90
C LEU A 114 8.39 13.06 3.95
N LEU A 115 8.66 12.54 2.75
CA LEU A 115 7.64 12.19 1.76
C LEU A 115 6.91 10.88 2.11
N THR A 116 7.48 10.05 2.97
CA THR A 116 6.96 8.71 3.33
C THR A 116 5.50 8.77 3.75
N LYS A 117 5.15 9.65 4.70
CA LYS A 117 3.77 9.77 5.19
C LYS A 117 2.78 10.08 4.07
N GLY A 118 3.11 11.02 3.19
CA GLY A 118 2.23 11.42 2.08
C GLY A 118 1.99 10.28 1.08
N VAL A 119 3.02 9.49 0.80
CA VAL A 119 2.94 8.31 -0.07
C VAL A 119 2.06 7.24 0.57
N VAL A 120 2.29 6.91 1.84
CA VAL A 120 1.53 5.88 2.57
C VAL A 120 0.06 6.27 2.73
N ASP A 121 -0.23 7.52 3.11
CA ASP A 121 -1.60 8.03 3.22
C ASP A 121 -2.36 7.90 1.89
N PHE A 122 -1.68 8.14 0.76
CA PHE A 122 -2.26 7.92 -0.56
C PHE A 122 -2.55 6.44 -0.82
N LEU A 123 -1.61 5.53 -0.57
CA LEU A 123 -1.80 4.09 -0.79
C LEU A 123 -2.97 3.54 0.05
N ILE A 124 -3.06 3.97 1.31
CA ILE A 124 -4.14 3.55 2.21
C ILE A 124 -5.48 4.13 1.77
N ARG A 125 -5.51 5.40 1.31
CA ARG A 125 -6.73 6.04 0.80
C ARG A 125 -7.26 5.37 -0.47
N TYR A 126 -6.37 4.97 -1.37
CA TYR A 126 -6.73 4.32 -2.64
C TYR A 126 -6.63 2.79 -2.58
N TRP A 127 -6.69 2.22 -1.37
CA TRP A 127 -6.59 0.78 -1.17
C TRP A 127 -7.63 0.01 -2.00
N PRO A 128 -7.22 -0.95 -2.86
CA PRO A 128 -8.15 -1.71 -3.70
C PRO A 128 -9.10 -2.54 -2.84
N LYS A 129 -10.42 -2.44 -3.07
CA LYS A 129 -11.43 -3.25 -2.34
C LYS A 129 -11.90 -4.48 -3.09
N LEU A 130 -11.92 -4.42 -4.44
CA LEU A 130 -12.50 -5.46 -5.30
C LEU A 130 -11.46 -6.28 -6.08
N ASN A 131 -10.21 -5.81 -6.14
CA ASN A 131 -9.15 -6.45 -6.93
C ASN A 131 -8.07 -7.01 -6.00
N SER A 132 -8.10 -8.32 -5.76
CA SER A 132 -7.17 -9.02 -4.87
C SER A 132 -5.72 -8.97 -5.37
N THR A 133 -5.50 -9.07 -6.68
CA THR A 133 -4.16 -8.93 -7.27
C THR A 133 -3.55 -7.57 -6.96
N LYS A 134 -4.34 -6.49 -7.07
CA LYS A 134 -3.87 -5.15 -6.69
C LYS A 134 -3.64 -5.01 -5.18
N GLN A 135 -4.43 -5.68 -4.33
CA GLN A 135 -4.16 -5.70 -2.88
C GLN A 135 -2.79 -6.31 -2.58
N VAL A 136 -2.45 -7.43 -3.23
CA VAL A 136 -1.13 -8.08 -3.10
C VAL A 136 -0.01 -7.12 -3.53
N ILE A 137 -0.20 -6.40 -4.63
CA ILE A 137 0.75 -5.38 -5.10
C ILE A 137 0.91 -4.22 -4.11
N PHE A 138 -0.19 -3.74 -3.53
CA PHE A 138 -0.16 -2.66 -2.53
C PHE A 138 0.53 -3.12 -1.23
N LEU A 139 0.29 -4.35 -0.78
CA LEU A 139 1.01 -4.94 0.35
C LEU A 139 2.51 -5.02 0.08
N ALA A 140 2.90 -5.44 -1.13
CA ALA A 140 4.32 -5.46 -1.51
C ALA A 140 4.95 -4.07 -1.51
N THR A 141 4.25 -3.08 -2.07
CA THR A 141 4.69 -1.68 -2.07
C THR A 141 4.86 -1.14 -0.65
N LEU A 142 3.92 -1.44 0.26
CA LEU A 142 4.04 -1.05 1.66
C LEU A 142 5.24 -1.71 2.33
N GLU A 143 5.49 -2.99 2.08
CA GLU A 143 6.65 -3.69 2.62
C GLU A 143 7.96 -3.00 2.22
N ASP A 144 8.11 -2.68 0.93
CA ASP A 144 9.30 -2.01 0.42
C ASP A 144 9.48 -0.61 1.02
N ILE A 145 8.38 0.14 1.21
CA ILE A 145 8.42 1.45 1.87
C ILE A 145 8.86 1.30 3.33
N LEU A 146 8.35 0.30 4.06
CA LEU A 146 8.74 0.05 5.45
C LEU A 146 10.23 -0.33 5.56
N ASN A 147 10.81 -0.98 4.56
CA ASN A 147 12.23 -1.37 4.55
C ASN A 147 13.18 -0.17 4.44
N VAL A 148 12.74 0.94 3.82
CA VAL A 148 13.56 2.15 3.66
C VAL A 148 13.17 3.28 4.62
N SER A 149 12.07 3.12 5.36
CA SER A 149 11.60 4.11 6.33
C SER A 149 12.48 4.14 7.57
N ASP A 150 12.79 5.33 8.07
CA ASP A 150 13.46 5.50 9.36
C ASP A 150 12.46 5.34 10.53
N SER A 151 12.99 5.21 11.75
CA SER A 151 12.15 5.01 12.94
C SER A 151 11.18 6.18 13.19
N ILE A 152 11.55 7.41 12.82
CA ILE A 152 10.75 8.61 13.05
C ILE A 152 9.54 8.64 12.11
N GLU A 153 9.76 8.42 10.81
CA GLU A 153 8.64 8.38 9.86
C GLU A 153 7.80 7.13 10.05
N PHE A 154 8.41 5.99 10.42
CA PHE A 154 7.69 4.76 10.75
C PHE A 154 6.63 5.00 11.84
N GLN A 155 6.98 5.68 12.94
CA GLN A 155 6.03 5.96 14.03
C GLN A 155 4.80 6.76 13.56
N LYS A 156 4.93 7.59 12.52
CA LYS A 156 3.82 8.37 11.96
C LYS A 156 2.88 7.52 11.10
N ILE A 157 3.38 6.45 10.49
CA ILE A 157 2.63 5.61 9.54
C ILE A 157 2.23 4.23 10.09
N MET A 158 2.84 3.78 11.20
CA MET A 158 2.72 2.40 11.68
C MET A 158 1.27 2.01 11.96
N VAL A 159 0.47 2.86 12.61
CA VAL A 159 -0.92 2.56 12.97
C VAL A 159 -1.78 2.29 11.72
N PRO A 160 -1.90 3.21 10.75
CA PRO A 160 -2.75 2.99 9.59
C PRO A 160 -2.24 1.85 8.69
N VAL A 161 -0.92 1.65 8.60
CA VAL A 161 -0.33 0.53 7.83
C VAL A 161 -0.69 -0.81 8.45
N PHE A 162 -0.41 -1.01 9.74
CA PHE A 162 -0.67 -2.29 10.39
C PHE A 162 -2.15 -2.57 10.60
N GLN A 163 -3.01 -1.55 10.66
CA GLN A 163 -4.45 -1.75 10.53
C GLN A 163 -4.80 -2.39 9.19
N LYS A 164 -4.22 -1.92 8.07
CA LYS A 164 -4.46 -2.53 6.75
C LYS A 164 -3.86 -3.92 6.62
N VAL A 165 -2.70 -4.17 7.20
CA VAL A 165 -2.09 -5.51 7.27
C VAL A 165 -3.00 -6.45 8.06
N ALA A 166 -3.47 -6.06 9.26
CA ALA A 166 -4.41 -6.84 10.08
C ALA A 166 -5.68 -7.23 9.31
N HIS A 167 -6.31 -6.27 8.64
CA HIS A 167 -7.49 -6.55 7.80
C HIS A 167 -7.17 -7.46 6.60
N SER A 168 -5.95 -7.37 6.04
CA SER A 168 -5.52 -8.19 4.91
C SER A 168 -5.22 -9.63 5.33
N VAL A 169 -4.68 -9.84 6.54
CA VAL A 169 -4.52 -11.17 7.14
C VAL A 169 -5.87 -11.81 7.38
N ALA A 170 -6.86 -11.02 7.81
CA ALA A 170 -8.24 -11.47 8.01
C ALA A 170 -9.07 -11.62 6.71
N SER A 171 -8.42 -11.55 5.54
CA SER A 171 -9.11 -11.67 4.26
C SER A 171 -9.48 -13.12 3.95
N THR A 172 -10.68 -13.32 3.39
CA THR A 172 -11.10 -14.64 2.88
C THR A 172 -10.30 -15.07 1.65
N HIS A 173 -9.60 -14.15 0.98
CA HIS A 173 -8.80 -14.45 -0.20
C HIS A 173 -7.37 -14.88 0.16
N PHE A 174 -7.01 -16.14 -0.13
CA PHE A 174 -5.75 -16.72 0.32
C PHE A 174 -4.50 -15.93 -0.08
N GLN A 175 -4.39 -15.48 -1.34
CA GLN A 175 -3.19 -14.76 -1.79
C GLN A 175 -2.97 -13.45 -1.03
N VAL A 176 -4.04 -12.81 -0.58
CA VAL A 176 -3.96 -11.55 0.16
C VAL A 176 -3.52 -11.82 1.59
N ALA A 177 -4.13 -12.82 2.24
CA ALA A 177 -3.76 -13.24 3.59
C ALA A 177 -2.30 -13.74 3.65
N GLU A 178 -1.91 -14.62 2.73
CA GLU A 178 -0.53 -15.13 2.61
C GLU A 178 0.47 -14.00 2.38
N ARG A 179 0.19 -13.08 1.45
CA ARG A 179 1.10 -11.94 1.20
C ARG A 179 1.23 -11.02 2.41
N ALA A 180 0.14 -10.78 3.14
CA ALA A 180 0.17 -9.99 4.36
C ALA A 180 1.01 -10.68 5.45
N LEU A 181 0.90 -12.01 5.57
CA LEU A 181 1.68 -12.79 6.53
C LEU A 181 3.19 -12.81 6.22
N PHE A 182 3.61 -12.57 4.97
CA PHE A 182 5.04 -12.45 4.64
C PHE A 182 5.73 -11.27 5.34
N PHE A 183 5.00 -10.29 5.88
CA PHE A 183 5.58 -9.23 6.70
C PHE A 183 6.31 -9.80 7.93
N TRP A 184 5.86 -10.95 8.46
CA TRP A 184 6.50 -11.64 9.59
C TRP A 184 7.77 -12.40 9.19
N ASN A 185 8.04 -12.60 7.89
CA ASN A 185 9.29 -13.19 7.44
C ASN A 185 10.42 -12.15 7.31
N ASN A 186 10.06 -10.87 7.31
CA ASN A 186 11.00 -9.77 7.15
C ASN A 186 11.56 -9.34 8.51
N THR A 187 12.85 -9.62 8.74
CA THR A 187 13.54 -9.36 10.01
C THR A 187 13.59 -7.88 10.36
N HIS A 188 13.70 -7.00 9.37
CA HIS A 188 13.69 -5.56 9.58
C HIS A 188 12.32 -5.09 10.08
N ILE A 189 11.23 -5.52 9.42
CA ILE A 189 9.85 -5.20 9.84
C ILE A 189 9.56 -5.76 11.23
N LEU A 190 9.97 -6.99 11.53
CA LEU A 190 9.84 -7.55 12.87
C LEU A 190 10.57 -6.72 13.93
N SER A 191 11.76 -6.18 13.61
CA SER A 191 12.49 -5.30 14.55
C SER A 191 11.74 -3.99 14.81
N LEU A 192 11.13 -3.39 13.78
CA LEU A 192 10.31 -2.19 13.91
C LEU A 192 9.03 -2.46 14.73
N ILE A 193 8.40 -3.62 14.53
CA ILE A 193 7.27 -4.07 15.33
C ILE A 193 7.68 -4.21 16.80
N HIS A 194 8.82 -4.86 17.07
CA HIS A 194 9.31 -5.09 18.43
C HIS A 194 9.53 -3.77 19.18
N GLN A 195 10.13 -2.77 18.53
CA GLN A 195 10.35 -1.43 19.11
C GLN A 195 9.04 -0.68 19.43
N ASN A 196 7.95 -0.99 18.73
CA ASN A 196 6.66 -0.29 18.85
C ASN A 196 5.52 -1.24 19.28
N ILE A 197 5.86 -2.34 19.96
CA ILE A 197 4.95 -3.44 20.25
C ILE A 197 3.73 -3.00 21.08
N GLN A 198 3.91 -2.03 21.96
CA GLN A 198 2.86 -1.48 22.82
C GLN A 198 1.66 -0.92 22.03
N THR A 199 1.92 -0.36 20.84
CA THR A 199 0.85 0.18 19.98
C THR A 199 0.40 -0.83 18.93
N LEU A 200 1.33 -1.63 18.40
CA LEU A 200 1.03 -2.52 17.27
C LEU A 200 0.41 -3.85 17.67
N LEU A 201 0.74 -4.38 18.86
CA LEU A 201 0.21 -5.66 19.32
C LEU A 201 -1.32 -5.65 19.39
N PRO A 202 -1.99 -4.67 20.03
CA PRO A 202 -3.45 -4.66 20.10
C PRO A 202 -4.12 -4.60 18.71
N ILE A 203 -3.50 -3.93 17.74
CA ILE A 203 -4.03 -3.81 16.37
C ILE A 203 -3.96 -5.15 15.63
N LEU A 204 -2.85 -5.88 15.77
CA LEU A 204 -2.61 -7.13 15.05
C LEU A 204 -3.26 -8.33 15.73
N PHE A 205 -3.32 -8.31 17.07
CA PHE A 205 -3.73 -9.44 17.89
C PHE A 205 -5.14 -9.92 17.53
N ASP A 206 -6.13 -9.02 17.50
CA ASP A 206 -7.53 -9.40 17.22
C ASP A 206 -7.67 -10.15 15.89
N SER A 207 -7.06 -9.62 14.83
CA SER A 207 -7.15 -10.20 13.48
C SER A 207 -6.51 -11.60 13.39
N LEU A 208 -5.34 -11.77 14.03
CA LEU A 208 -4.60 -13.03 14.05
C LEU A 208 -5.28 -14.06 14.96
N TYR A 209 -5.78 -13.62 16.12
CA TYR A 209 -6.43 -14.50 17.09
C TYR A 209 -7.71 -15.10 16.51
N MET A 210 -8.59 -14.29 15.91
CA MET A 210 -9.80 -14.76 15.24
C MET A 210 -9.47 -15.79 14.14
N HIS A 211 -8.52 -15.48 13.27
CA HIS A 211 -8.15 -16.40 12.19
C HIS A 211 -7.45 -17.66 12.70
N SER A 212 -6.77 -17.62 13.86
CA SER A 212 -6.20 -18.82 14.47
C SER A 212 -7.26 -19.85 14.90
N GLN A 213 -8.49 -19.41 15.19
CA GLN A 213 -9.57 -20.30 15.62
C GLN A 213 -10.36 -20.89 14.44
N GLU A 214 -10.48 -20.15 13.32
CA GLU A 214 -11.42 -20.47 12.24
C GLU A 214 -10.78 -20.69 10.85
N SER A 215 -9.44 -20.77 10.75
CA SER A 215 -8.75 -20.81 9.45
C SER A 215 -9.18 -21.99 8.56
N TRP A 216 -9.79 -21.64 7.43
CA TRP A 216 -10.20 -22.54 6.35
C TRP A 216 -9.04 -23.25 5.63
N ASN A 217 -7.79 -22.74 5.76
CA ASN A 217 -6.59 -23.28 5.11
C ASN A 217 -5.51 -23.63 6.12
N ARG A 218 -5.06 -24.89 6.11
CA ARG A 218 -4.07 -25.43 7.05
C ARG A 218 -2.70 -24.74 7.02
N ASN A 219 -2.24 -24.30 5.84
CA ASN A 219 -0.94 -23.62 5.73
C ASN A 219 -1.00 -22.20 6.31
N ILE A 220 -2.08 -21.46 5.99
CA ILE A 220 -2.31 -20.13 6.55
C ILE A 220 -2.44 -20.22 8.07
N HIS A 221 -3.16 -21.22 8.58
CA HIS A 221 -3.28 -21.45 10.03
C HIS A 221 -1.92 -21.60 10.71
N LEU A 222 -0.99 -22.38 10.14
CA LEU A 222 0.37 -22.54 10.70
C LEU A 222 1.14 -21.22 10.72
N VAL A 223 1.06 -20.43 9.64
CA VAL A 223 1.77 -19.15 9.54
C VAL A 223 1.16 -18.11 10.49
N VAL A 224 -0.17 -18.04 10.59
CA VAL A 224 -0.89 -17.18 11.55
C VAL A 224 -0.50 -17.55 12.97
N PHE A 225 -0.47 -18.84 13.31
CA PHE A 225 -0.08 -19.30 14.64
C PHE A 225 1.38 -18.95 14.95
N SER A 226 2.28 -19.12 13.98
CA SER A 226 3.68 -18.70 14.13
C SER A 226 3.79 -17.19 14.37
N ALA A 227 3.09 -16.38 13.58
CA ALA A 227 3.07 -14.93 13.69
C ALA A 227 2.52 -14.47 15.05
N LEU A 228 1.41 -15.06 15.50
CA LEU A 228 0.81 -14.78 16.80
C LEU A 228 1.75 -15.16 17.95
N LYS A 229 2.43 -16.31 17.84
CA LYS A 229 3.42 -16.75 18.82
C LYS A 229 4.59 -15.76 18.89
N THR A 230 5.15 -15.36 17.76
CA THR A 230 6.23 -14.36 17.71
C THR A 230 5.81 -13.05 18.39
N LEU A 231 4.60 -12.56 18.13
CA LEU A 231 4.07 -11.36 18.77
C LEU A 231 3.85 -11.52 20.28
N THR A 232 3.34 -12.69 20.71
CA THR A 232 3.12 -13.01 22.13
C THR A 232 4.45 -13.13 22.88
N ASP A 233 5.47 -13.71 22.26
CA ASP A 233 6.81 -13.85 22.85
C ASP A 233 7.51 -12.49 23.01
N MET A 234 7.14 -11.47 22.22
CA MET A 234 7.69 -10.10 22.35
C MET A 234 7.18 -9.37 23.59
N ASP A 235 5.88 -9.50 23.92
CA ASP A 235 5.30 -8.98 25.17
C ASP A 235 4.14 -9.88 25.66
N PRO A 236 4.45 -10.89 26.49
CA PRO A 236 3.45 -11.82 26.98
C PRO A 236 2.35 -11.16 27.81
N LYS A 237 2.70 -10.12 28.58
CA LYS A 237 1.74 -9.43 29.47
C LYS A 237 0.71 -8.65 28.67
N LEU A 238 1.17 -7.96 27.62
CA LEU A 238 0.27 -7.21 26.74
C LEU A 238 -0.59 -8.16 25.90
N ALA A 239 -0.05 -9.30 25.47
CA ALA A 239 -0.82 -10.33 24.77
C ALA A 239 -1.98 -10.88 25.63
N ASP A 240 -1.72 -11.17 26.92
CA ASP A 240 -2.76 -11.59 27.86
C ASP A 240 -3.84 -10.52 28.04
N GLN A 241 -3.44 -9.25 28.13
CA GLN A 241 -4.38 -8.12 28.20
C GLN A 241 -5.23 -8.00 26.93
N CYS A 242 -4.64 -8.20 25.75
CA CYS A 242 -5.37 -8.18 24.47
C CYS A 242 -6.37 -9.33 24.40
N LYS A 243 -5.99 -10.54 24.84
CA LYS A 243 -6.89 -11.69 24.91
C LYS A 243 -8.09 -11.43 25.83
N HIS A 244 -7.85 -10.86 27.02
CA HIS A 244 -8.94 -10.47 27.92
C HIS A 244 -9.86 -9.40 27.33
N HIS A 245 -9.31 -8.40 26.63
CA HIS A 245 -10.11 -7.39 25.93
C HIS A 245 -10.94 -8.00 24.79
N HIS A 246 -10.36 -8.93 24.04
CA HIS A 246 -11.02 -9.64 22.96
C HIS A 246 -12.24 -10.42 23.48
N ASP A 247 -12.04 -11.26 24.50
CA ASP A 247 -13.11 -12.05 25.14
C ASP A 247 -14.23 -11.18 25.74
N HIS A 248 -13.91 -9.96 26.19
CA HIS A 248 -14.89 -8.98 26.63
C HIS A 248 -15.62 -8.28 25.47
N SER A 249 -14.91 -8.00 24.36
CA SER A 249 -15.47 -7.35 23.18
C SER A 249 -16.44 -8.25 22.41
N GLU A 250 -16.20 -9.57 22.35
CA GLU A 250 -17.15 -10.52 21.77
C GLU A 250 -18.47 -10.55 22.56
N LYS A 251 -18.39 -10.52 23.90
CA LYS A 251 -19.56 -10.44 24.79
C LYS A 251 -20.36 -9.15 24.60
N HIS A 252 -19.70 -8.02 24.31
CA HIS A 252 -20.37 -6.76 23.96
C HIS A 252 -20.90 -6.71 22.52
N THR A 253 -20.31 -7.44 21.58
CA THR A 253 -20.82 -7.52 20.20
C THR A 253 -22.13 -8.32 20.15
N ILE A 254 -22.24 -9.38 20.96
CA ILE A 254 -23.51 -10.10 21.22
C ILE A 254 -24.55 -9.15 21.84
N THR A 255 -24.12 -8.25 22.73
CA THR A 255 -25.00 -7.20 23.30
C THR A 255 -25.39 -6.15 22.26
N THR A 256 -24.56 -5.91 21.24
CA THR A 256 -24.87 -4.97 20.13
C THR A 256 -25.85 -5.56 19.12
N THR A 257 -25.96 -6.88 19.03
CA THR A 257 -27.10 -7.55 18.37
C THR A 257 -28.43 -7.29 19.09
N ILE A 258 -28.43 -6.84 20.35
CA ILE A 258 -29.63 -6.32 21.02
C ILE A 258 -29.93 -4.89 20.54
N ASN A 259 -28.93 -4.14 20.05
CA ASN A 259 -29.08 -2.77 19.57
C ASN A 259 -29.73 -2.67 18.16
N THR A 260 -29.83 -3.77 17.42
CA THR A 260 -30.70 -3.86 16.22
C THR A 260 -32.19 -3.82 16.62
N ASN A 261 -32.55 -4.23 17.84
CA ASN A 261 -33.90 -4.01 18.37
C ASN A 261 -34.18 -2.52 18.58
N THR A 262 -33.18 -1.72 18.97
CA THR A 262 -33.34 -0.25 19.15
C THR A 262 -33.58 0.45 17.82
N LYS A 263 -32.89 0.05 16.74
CA LYS A 263 -33.21 0.52 15.38
C LYS A 263 -34.63 0.09 14.96
N GLN A 264 -35.03 -1.15 15.22
CA GLN A 264 -36.39 -1.62 14.93
C GLN A 264 -37.46 -0.90 15.76
N CYS A 265 -37.18 -0.49 17.00
CA CYS A 265 -38.08 0.31 17.83
C CYS A 265 -38.28 1.72 17.25
N ILE A 266 -37.20 2.38 16.83
CA ILE A 266 -37.27 3.69 16.17
C ILE A 266 -38.08 3.61 14.86
N TRP A 267 -37.89 2.55 14.06
CA TRP A 267 -38.68 2.32 12.85
C TRP A 267 -40.16 2.05 13.12
N LYS A 268 -40.51 1.48 14.28
CA LYS A 268 -41.90 1.25 14.70
C LYS A 268 -42.57 2.53 15.19
N GLU A 269 -41.87 3.38 15.93
CA GLU A 269 -42.37 4.70 16.34
C GLU A 269 -42.61 5.62 15.13
N LEU A 270 -41.69 5.65 14.16
CA LEU A 270 -41.85 6.42 12.93
C LEU A 270 -43.04 5.95 12.08
N LYS A 271 -43.36 4.66 12.09
CA LYS A 271 -44.56 4.15 11.38
C LYS A 271 -45.86 4.58 12.05
N LEU A 272 -45.89 4.65 13.38
CA LEU A 272 -47.06 5.09 14.14
C LEU A 272 -47.30 6.61 14.04
N GLU A 273 -46.27 7.42 13.80
CA GLU A 273 -46.40 8.85 13.52
C GLU A 273 -46.90 9.16 12.11
N VAL A 274 -46.66 8.29 11.13
CA VAL A 274 -47.11 8.46 9.73
C VAL A 274 -48.55 7.99 9.51
N GLU A 275 -49.09 7.14 10.40
CA GLU A 275 -50.48 6.65 10.37
C GLU A 275 -51.48 7.51 11.16
N LYS A 276 -51.06 8.65 11.73
CA LYS A 276 -51.92 9.68 12.35
C LYS A 276 -52.09 10.89 11.43
#